data_AF-A0A497IJW0-F1
#
_entry.id   AF-A0A497IJW0-F1
#
_cell.length_a   1.000
_cell.length_b   1.000
_cell.length_c   1.000
_cell.angle_alpha   90.00
_cell.angle_beta   90.00
_cell.angle_gamma   90.00
#
_symmetry.space_group_name_H-M   'P 1'
#
loop_
_entity.id
_entity.type
_entity.pdbx_description
1 polymer ?
#
loop_
_entity_poly.entity_id
_entity_poly.type
_entity_poly.pdbx_seq_one_letter_code
_entity_poly.pdbx_strand_id
1 'polypeptide(L)'
;SYVPIVARYFIAARGIGVNRRLANSPLACDLHYLWSWPVEGLSGAEMIGYVIRAYTQGRWGILTFHGINEGHLSVSDVDFRELLDFLGSYRDRIWVAPVVEVAEYIREWRSRHGVGFKG
;
A
#
# COMPACT_ATOMS: atom_id res chain seq x y z
N SER A 1 -22.40 2.51 -3.90
CA SER A 1 -21.02 2.43 -3.36
C SER A 1 -21.08 1.81 -1.97
N TYR A 2 -20.23 0.82 -1.66
CA TYR A 2 -20.18 0.15 -0.34
C TYR A 2 -19.33 0.89 0.71
N VAL A 3 -18.55 1.88 0.27
CA VAL A 3 -17.60 2.64 1.11
C VAL A 3 -18.25 3.22 2.38
N PRO A 4 -19.46 3.83 2.35
CA PRO A 4 -20.08 4.36 3.56
C PRO A 4 -20.42 3.30 4.62
N ILE A 5 -20.64 2.04 4.19
CA ILE A 5 -20.90 0.94 5.12
C ILE A 5 -19.57 0.49 5.75
N VAL A 6 -18.52 0.34 4.94
CA VAL A 6 -17.18 -0.04 5.40
C VAL A 6 -16.63 0.97 6.39
N ALA A 7 -16.79 2.27 6.12
CA ALA A 7 -16.33 3.36 6.97
C ALA A 7 -16.96 3.38 8.37
N ARG A 8 -18.10 2.70 8.57
CA ARG A 8 -18.71 2.55 9.92
C ARG A 8 -18.02 1.50 10.78
N TYR A 9 -17.33 0.53 10.18
CA TYR A 9 -16.83 -0.65 10.87
C TYR A 9 -15.32 -0.79 10.83
N PHE A 10 -14.66 -0.23 9.83
CA PHE A 10 -13.24 -0.40 9.59
C PHE A 10 -12.55 0.94 9.39
N ILE A 11 -11.37 1.09 9.97
CA ILE A 11 -10.51 2.27 9.80
C ILE A 11 -9.88 2.35 8.41
N ALA A 12 -9.69 1.21 7.76
CA ALA A 12 -9.14 1.11 6.44
C ALA A 12 -9.71 -0.09 5.70
N ALA A 13 -9.79 0.02 4.37
CA ALA A 13 -10.16 -1.12 3.52
C ALA A 13 -9.43 -1.08 2.19
N ARG A 14 -9.11 -2.27 1.68
CA ARG A 14 -8.42 -2.47 0.42
C ARG A 14 -9.42 -2.52 -0.74
N GLY A 15 -9.12 -1.76 -1.78
CA GLY A 15 -9.70 -1.88 -3.11
C GLY A 15 -8.63 -2.16 -4.17
N ILE A 16 -9.08 -2.44 -5.40
CA ILE A 16 -8.19 -2.62 -6.56
C ILE A 16 -7.67 -1.26 -7.06
N GLY A 17 -8.47 -0.19 -6.87
CA GLY A 17 -8.19 1.13 -7.45
C GLY A 17 -8.53 1.21 -8.93
N VAL A 18 -8.42 2.41 -9.53
CA VAL A 18 -8.69 2.63 -10.96
C VAL A 18 -7.43 2.60 -11.82
N ASN A 19 -6.25 2.71 -11.21
CA ASN A 19 -4.97 2.69 -11.91
C ASN A 19 -3.93 1.92 -11.09
N ARG A 20 -3.47 0.80 -11.64
CA ARG A 20 -2.48 -0.10 -11.02
C ARG A 20 -1.08 0.51 -10.84
N ARG A 21 -0.84 1.73 -11.32
CA ARG A 21 0.45 2.42 -11.20
C ARG A 21 0.44 3.60 -10.23
N LEU A 22 -0.72 3.93 -9.66
CA LEU A 22 -0.87 5.07 -8.77
C LEU A 22 -0.91 4.62 -7.31
N ALA A 23 -0.04 5.24 -6.51
CA ALA A 23 0.05 5.03 -5.07
C ALA A 23 -0.90 5.95 -4.30
N ASN A 24 -1.26 5.55 -3.09
CA ASN A 24 -2.18 6.30 -2.24
C ASN A 24 -1.52 7.62 -1.81
N SER A 25 -2.24 8.73 -2.00
CA SER A 25 -1.81 10.04 -1.50
C SER A 25 -2.10 10.13 0.00
N PRO A 26 -1.11 10.39 0.87
CA PRO A 26 -1.38 10.62 2.29
C PRO A 26 -2.27 11.84 2.52
N LEU A 27 -2.34 12.78 1.56
CA LEU A 27 -3.19 13.97 1.64
C LEU A 27 -4.66 13.69 1.30
N ALA A 28 -4.92 12.78 0.35
CA ALA A 28 -6.24 12.72 -0.32
C ALA A 28 -6.82 11.31 -0.52
N CYS A 29 -6.08 10.23 -0.23
CA CYS A 29 -6.66 8.90 -0.34
C CYS A 29 -7.84 8.71 0.63
N ASP A 30 -8.87 8.00 0.17
CA ASP A 30 -9.93 7.47 1.02
C ASP A 30 -9.39 6.22 1.73
N LEU A 31 -9.24 6.30 3.05
CA LEU A 31 -8.75 5.18 3.85
C LEU A 31 -9.66 3.96 3.74
N HIS A 32 -10.95 4.15 3.44
CA HIS A 32 -11.92 3.08 3.29
C HIS A 32 -12.00 2.53 1.85
N TYR A 33 -11.14 3.02 0.94
CA TYR A 33 -10.98 2.50 -0.41
C TYR A 33 -9.55 2.70 -0.93
N LEU A 34 -8.60 2.06 -0.25
CA LEU A 34 -7.17 2.16 -0.55
C LEU A 34 -6.79 1.33 -1.76
N TRP A 35 -5.96 1.90 -2.64
CA TRP A 35 -5.52 1.20 -3.83
C TRP A 35 -4.39 0.25 -3.48
N SER A 36 -4.43 -0.94 -4.07
CA SER A 36 -3.44 -1.99 -3.88
C SER A 36 -3.05 -2.60 -5.21
N TRP A 37 -1.83 -3.12 -5.29
CA TRP A 37 -1.27 -3.72 -6.49
C TRP A 37 -1.14 -5.23 -6.29
N PRO A 38 -1.98 -6.03 -6.96
CA PRO A 38 -1.70 -7.45 -7.16
C PRO A 38 -0.34 -7.57 -7.85
N VAL A 39 0.56 -8.37 -7.29
CA VAL A 39 1.94 -8.52 -7.78
C VAL A 39 2.25 -9.92 -8.27
N GLU A 40 1.25 -10.78 -8.41
CA GLU A 40 1.42 -12.10 -9.03
C GLU A 40 2.15 -12.01 -10.38
N GLY A 41 3.15 -12.88 -10.59
CA GLY A 41 3.93 -12.93 -11.82
C GLY A 41 4.92 -11.77 -12.04
N LEU A 42 5.03 -10.81 -11.12
CA LEU A 42 6.05 -9.76 -11.19
C LEU A 42 7.40 -10.25 -10.66
N SER A 43 8.47 -9.79 -11.30
CA SER A 43 9.84 -9.95 -10.80
C SER A 43 10.10 -9.09 -9.55
N GLY A 44 11.15 -9.45 -8.79
CA GLY A 44 11.61 -8.66 -7.65
C GLY A 44 11.92 -7.20 -8.04
N ALA A 45 12.64 -7.01 -9.14
CA ALA A 45 12.94 -5.70 -9.72
C ALA A 45 11.68 -4.87 -10.05
N GLU A 46 10.62 -5.48 -10.60
CA GLU A 46 9.35 -4.78 -10.88
C GLU A 46 8.63 -4.34 -9.61
N MET A 47 8.58 -5.21 -8.59
CA MET A 47 8.01 -4.88 -7.28
C MET A 47 8.79 -3.75 -6.59
N ILE A 48 10.13 -3.81 -6.63
CA ILE A 48 11.00 -2.73 -6.15
C ILE A 48 10.71 -1.42 -6.89
N GLY A 49 10.49 -1.49 -8.21
CA GLY A 49 10.09 -0.34 -9.04
C GLY A 49 8.79 0.33 -8.57
N TYR A 50 7.80 -0.43 -8.09
CA TYR A 50 6.60 0.12 -7.47
C TYR A 50 6.89 0.81 -6.14
N VAL A 51 7.71 0.19 -5.29
CA VAL A 51 8.10 0.76 -3.99
C VAL A 51 8.85 2.09 -4.19
N ILE A 52 9.87 2.12 -5.05
CA ILE A 52 10.65 3.32 -5.34
C ILE A 52 9.78 4.43 -5.93
N ARG A 53 8.84 4.09 -6.81
CA ARG A 53 7.91 5.08 -7.39
C ARG A 53 7.03 5.71 -6.32
N ALA A 54 6.46 4.92 -5.41
CA ALA A 54 5.65 5.45 -4.32
C ALA A 54 6.49 6.37 -3.40
N TYR A 55 7.67 5.89 -3.00
CA TYR A 55 8.61 6.61 -2.16
C TYR A 55 9.02 7.97 -2.75
N THR A 56 9.46 7.99 -4.02
CA THR A 56 9.90 9.23 -4.69
C THR A 56 8.77 10.24 -4.89
N GLN A 57 7.52 9.79 -4.88
CA GLN A 57 6.34 10.65 -4.99
C GLN A 57 5.79 11.10 -3.63
N GLY A 58 6.42 10.72 -2.51
CA GLY A 58 5.88 10.99 -1.17
C GLY A 58 4.54 10.29 -0.91
N ARG A 59 4.35 9.13 -1.52
CA ARG A 59 3.13 8.32 -1.47
C ARG A 59 3.41 6.97 -0.82
N TRP A 60 2.34 6.25 -0.51
CA TRP A 60 2.41 4.92 0.06
C TRP A 60 1.65 3.91 -0.79
N GLY A 61 2.18 2.70 -0.89
CA GLY A 61 1.65 1.62 -1.71
C GLY A 61 1.27 0.41 -0.86
N ILE A 62 0.40 -0.45 -1.40
CA ILE A 62 0.01 -1.72 -0.79
C ILE A 62 0.27 -2.80 -1.84
N LEU A 63 1.23 -3.69 -1.58
CA LEU A 63 1.47 -4.87 -2.40
C LEU A 63 0.52 -5.98 -1.94
N THR A 64 -0.23 -6.57 -2.87
CA THR A 64 -1.13 -7.69 -2.61
C THR A 64 -0.50 -8.96 -3.12
N PHE A 65 -0.12 -9.83 -2.18
CA PHE A 65 0.35 -11.18 -2.46
C PHE A 65 -0.79 -12.17 -2.27
N HIS A 66 -1.05 -13.02 -3.26
CA HIS A 66 -2.04 -14.10 -3.15
C HIS A 66 -1.38 -15.43 -2.72
N GLY A 67 -0.07 -15.57 -2.92
CA GLY A 67 0.76 -16.70 -2.49
C GLY A 67 2.23 -16.44 -2.80
N ILE A 68 3.13 -17.14 -2.10
CA ILE A 68 4.58 -17.17 -2.36
C ILE A 68 4.96 -18.61 -2.71
N ASN A 69 5.42 -18.86 -3.94
CA ASN A 69 5.64 -20.22 -4.47
C ASN A 69 4.46 -21.19 -4.34
N GLU A 70 3.23 -20.66 -4.17
CA GLU A 70 2.04 -21.48 -3.97
C GLU A 70 0.81 -20.85 -4.65
N GLY A 71 -0.14 -21.71 -5.04
CA GLY A 71 -1.37 -21.29 -5.70
C GLY A 71 -1.18 -20.86 -7.16
N HIS A 72 -2.28 -20.39 -7.77
CA HIS A 72 -2.30 -20.00 -9.20
C HIS A 72 -1.89 -18.54 -9.46
N LEU A 73 -1.79 -17.71 -8.41
CA LEU A 73 -1.43 -16.29 -8.49
C LEU A 73 -0.23 -16.02 -7.55
N SER A 74 0.88 -16.70 -7.79
CA SER A 74 2.05 -16.66 -6.91
C SER A 74 3.10 -15.64 -7.35
N VAL A 75 3.85 -15.12 -6.39
CA VAL A 75 5.18 -14.55 -6.60
C VAL A 75 6.21 -15.64 -6.30
N SER A 76 7.32 -15.69 -7.04
CA SER A 76 8.37 -16.66 -6.75
C SER A 76 9.07 -16.34 -5.42
N ASP A 77 9.62 -17.34 -4.72
CA ASP A 77 10.40 -17.07 -3.51
C ASP A 77 11.67 -16.26 -3.79
N VAL A 78 12.26 -16.42 -4.98
CA VAL A 78 13.42 -15.64 -5.42
C VAL A 78 13.07 -14.16 -5.56
N ASP A 79 11.98 -13.85 -6.27
CA ASP A 79 11.51 -12.47 -6.46
C ASP A 79 11.06 -11.83 -5.15
N PHE A 80 10.40 -12.62 -4.29
CA PHE A 80 9.98 -12.15 -2.97
C PHE A 80 11.19 -11.84 -2.07
N ARG A 81 12.23 -12.68 -2.07
CA ARG A 81 13.47 -12.43 -1.33
C ARG A 81 14.19 -11.18 -1.83
N GLU A 82 14.27 -10.98 -3.15
CA GLU A 82 14.88 -9.78 -3.71
C GLU A 82 14.19 -8.50 -3.21
N LEU A 83 12.86 -8.49 -3.16
CA LEU A 83 12.09 -7.40 -2.58
C LEU A 83 12.41 -7.20 -1.09
N LEU A 84 12.48 -8.28 -0.30
CA LEU A 84 12.77 -8.21 1.14
C LEU A 84 14.18 -7.68 1.40
N ASP A 85 15.18 -8.10 0.63
CA ASP A 85 16.56 -7.62 0.75
C ASP A 85 16.65 -6.11 0.45
N PHE A 86 15.94 -5.66 -0.59
CA PHE A 86 15.80 -4.24 -0.88
C PHE A 86 15.14 -3.48 0.28
N LEU A 87 13.99 -3.94 0.77
CA LEU A 87 13.28 -3.27 1.87
C LEU A 87 14.12 -3.26 3.16
N GLY A 88 14.84 -4.33 3.45
CA GLY A 88 15.75 -4.45 4.58
C GLY A 88 16.91 -3.45 4.51
N SER A 89 17.52 -3.30 3.33
CA SER A 89 18.60 -2.33 3.11
C SER A 89 18.13 -0.87 3.10
N TYR A 90 16.83 -0.61 2.87
CA TYR A 90 16.23 0.73 2.85
C TYR A 90 15.39 1.06 4.09
N ARG A 91 15.50 0.28 5.18
CA ARG A 91 14.67 0.41 6.39
C ARG A 91 14.69 1.80 7.05
N ASP A 92 15.77 2.57 6.90
CA ASP A 92 15.89 3.93 7.46
C ASP A 92 15.18 4.99 6.60
N ARG A 93 14.68 4.59 5.42
CA ARG A 93 14.08 5.49 4.42
C ARG A 93 12.65 5.08 4.06
N ILE A 94 12.36 3.78 4.09
CA ILE A 94 11.08 3.21 3.68
C ILE A 94 10.45 2.51 4.88
N TRP A 95 9.32 3.05 5.32
CA TRP A 95 8.53 2.45 6.37
C TRP A 95 7.62 1.36 5.80
N VAL A 96 7.87 0.12 6.21
CA VAL A 96 7.02 -1.04 5.91
C VAL A 96 6.25 -1.40 7.17
N ALA A 97 4.92 -1.42 7.08
CA ALA A 97 4.03 -1.68 8.21
C ALA A 97 2.69 -2.26 7.76
N PRO A 98 1.92 -2.88 8.66
CA PRO A 98 0.52 -3.22 8.43
C PRO A 98 -0.30 -2.02 7.94
N VAL A 99 -1.27 -2.28 7.04
CA VAL A 99 -2.13 -1.22 6.47
C VAL A 99 -2.85 -0.41 7.55
N VAL A 100 -3.26 -1.06 8.64
CA VAL A 100 -3.93 -0.40 9.77
C VAL A 100 -3.03 0.65 10.45
N GLU A 101 -1.76 0.34 10.69
CA GLU A 101 -0.82 1.27 11.34
C GLU A 101 -0.56 2.50 10.48
N VAL A 102 -0.36 2.30 9.17
CA VAL A 102 -0.17 3.42 8.24
C VAL A 102 -1.45 4.27 8.13
N ALA A 103 -2.63 3.64 8.12
CA ALA A 103 -3.90 4.35 8.07
C ALA A 103 -4.17 5.17 9.35
N GLU A 104 -3.85 4.62 10.52
CA GLU A 104 -3.92 5.32 11.81
C GLU A 104 -3.00 6.55 11.82
N TYR A 105 -1.73 6.35 11.43
CA TYR A 105 -0.76 7.42 11.32
C TYR A 105 -1.24 8.53 10.38
N ILE A 106 -1.74 8.19 9.20
CA ILE A 106 -2.25 9.18 8.23
C ILE A 106 -3.46 9.92 8.81
N ARG A 107 -4.41 9.22 9.44
CA ARG A 107 -5.60 9.85 10.05
C ARG A 107 -5.21 10.86 11.12
N GLU A 108 -4.29 10.48 12.01
CA GLU A 108 -3.78 11.36 13.07
C GLU A 108 -2.99 12.53 12.52
N TRP A 109 -2.11 12.28 11.55
CA TRP A 109 -1.33 13.32 10.89
C TRP A 109 -2.25 14.33 10.20
N ARG A 110 -3.27 13.86 9.49
CA ARG A 110 -4.31 14.67 8.86
C ARG A 110 -5.05 15.55 9.86
N SER A 111 -5.47 14.95 10.99
CA SER A 111 -6.14 15.68 12.07
C SER A 111 -5.25 16.79 12.65
N ARG A 112 -3.98 16.49 12.94
CA ARG A 112 -3.00 17.45 13.49
C ARG A 112 -2.70 18.62 12.55
N HIS A 113 -2.75 18.40 11.25
CA HIS A 113 -2.38 19.40 10.23
C HIS A 113 -3.59 20.03 9.53
N GLY A 114 -4.82 19.74 9.98
CA GLY A 114 -6.04 20.27 9.38
C GLY A 114 -6.28 19.81 7.93
N VAL A 115 -5.75 18.64 7.56
CA VAL A 115 -5.89 18.06 6.22
C VAL A 115 -7.10 17.11 6.22
N GLY A 116 -8.14 17.44 5.46
CA GLY A 116 -9.37 16.63 5.34
C GLY A 116 -10.63 17.48 5.53
N PHE A 117 -11.77 16.98 5.07
CA PHE A 117 -13.06 17.65 5.28
C PHE A 117 -13.40 17.64 6.78
N LYS A 118 -13.52 18.82 7.38
CA LYS A 118 -14.24 18.99 8.64
C LYS A 118 -15.73 18.83 8.31
N GLY A 119 -16.31 17.71 8.75
CA GLY A 119 -17.76 17.48 8.90
C GLY A 119 -18.63 17.92 7.74
#